data_AF-A0A4Z2E4L8-F1
#
_entry.id   AF-A0A4Z2E4L8-F1
#
_cell.length_a   1.000
_cell.length_b   1.000
_cell.length_c   1.000
_cell.angle_alpha   90.00
_cell.angle_beta   90.00
_cell.angle_gamma   90.00
#
_symmetry.space_group_name_H-M   'P 1'
#
loop_
_entity.id
_entity.type
_entity.pdbx_description
1 polymer ?
#
loop_
_entity_poly.entity_id
_entity_poly.type
_entity_poly.pdbx_seq_one_letter_code
_entity_poly.pdbx_strand_id
1 'polypeptide(L)' 'MASSNIRFGEGVSREIGMDVQNLGARSVCVMTDRNLARLPPVKAVLESLASAGVQYQVYDNVRVEPTDTR' A
#
# COMPACT_ATOMS: atom_id res chain seq x y z
N MET A 1 -4.65 18.77 5.86
CA MET A 1 -5.75 17.89 5.43
C MET A 1 -5.83 17.96 3.91
N ALA A 2 -5.47 16.90 3.20
CA ALA A 2 -5.77 16.82 1.76
C ALA A 2 -7.28 16.64 1.60
N SER A 3 -7.91 17.51 0.80
CA SER A 3 -9.38 17.62 0.71
C SER A 3 -10.07 16.47 -0.05
N SER A 4 -9.30 15.57 -0.68
CA SER A 4 -9.83 14.51 -1.54
C SER A 4 -9.22 13.15 -1.19
N ASN A 5 -10.07 12.13 -1.02
CA ASN A 5 -9.67 10.74 -0.80
C ASN A 5 -9.15 10.05 -2.08
N ILE A 6 -9.29 10.71 -3.23
CA ILE A 6 -8.77 10.25 -4.51
C ILE A 6 -7.73 11.25 -4.98
N ARG A 7 -6.52 10.77 -5.27
CA ARG A 7 -5.41 11.59 -5.73
C ARG A 7 -4.80 10.96 -6.98
N PHE A 8 -4.35 11.82 -7.88
CA PHE A 8 -3.72 11.45 -9.14
C PHE A 8 -2.43 12.24 -9.30
N GLY A 9 -1.48 11.67 -10.01
CA GLY A 9 -0.21 12.31 -10.31
C GLY A 9 0.96 11.34 -10.15
N GLU A 10 2.06 11.69 -10.81
CA GLU A 10 3.31 10.98 -10.62
C GLU A 10 3.77 11.08 -9.16
N GLY A 11 4.16 9.95 -8.57
CA GLY A 11 4.69 9.91 -7.21
C GLY A 11 3.65 9.89 -6.08
N VAL A 12 2.36 9.98 -6.37
CA VAL A 12 1.29 10.02 -5.34
C VAL A 12 1.32 8.82 -4.38
N SER A 13 1.75 7.64 -4.84
CA SER A 13 1.91 6.44 -4.00
C SER A 13 2.93 6.62 -2.86
N ARG A 14 3.82 7.61 -2.95
CA ARG A 14 4.79 7.96 -1.89
C ARG A 14 4.16 8.69 -0.70
N GLU A 15 2.92 9.17 -0.82
CA GLU A 15 2.22 9.86 0.25
C GLU A 15 1.50 8.91 1.23
N ILE A 16 1.27 7.65 0.82
CA ILE A 16 0.42 6.69 1.53
C ILE A 16 0.86 6.49 2.99
N GLY A 17 2.16 6.49 3.27
CA GLY A 17 2.69 6.37 4.63
C GLY A 17 2.17 7.45 5.58
N MET A 18 2.12 8.71 5.10
CA MET A 18 1.56 9.82 5.90
C MET A 18 0.05 9.67 6.08
N ASP A 19 -0.67 9.22 5.05
CA ASP A 19 -2.12 9.00 5.15
C ASP A 19 -2.45 7.94 6.20
N VAL A 20 -1.74 6.82 6.15
CA VAL A 20 -1.93 5.70 7.07
C VAL A 20 -1.52 6.07 8.50
N GLN A 21 -0.47 6.88 8.66
CA GLN A 21 -0.10 7.45 9.96
C GLN A 21 -1.18 8.39 10.50
N ASN A 22 -1.73 9.27 9.66
CA ASN A 22 -2.81 10.20 10.04
C ASN A 22 -4.11 9.46 10.39
N LEU A 23 -4.34 8.28 9.81
CA LEU A 23 -5.45 7.38 10.19
C LEU A 23 -5.22 6.70 11.55
N GLY A 24 -4.04 6.79 12.15
CA GLY A 24 -3.70 6.13 13.41
C GLY A 24 -3.59 4.60 13.29
N ALA A 25 -3.36 4.09 12.08
CA ALA A 25 -3.26 2.65 11.84
C ALA A 25 -2.00 2.07 12.50
N ARG A 26 -2.17 0.96 13.22
CA ARG A 26 -1.07 0.27 13.94
C ARG A 26 -0.58 -1.00 13.26
N SER A 27 -1.43 -1.62 12.45
CA SER A 27 -1.12 -2.84 11.72
C SER A 27 -1.76 -2.77 10.35
N VAL A 28 -0.93 -2.80 9.31
CA VAL A 28 -1.37 -2.59 7.93
C VAL A 28 -1.13 -3.86 7.12
N CYS A 29 -2.14 -4.28 6.35
CA CYS A 29 -2.01 -5.36 5.40
C CYS A 29 -1.93 -4.77 3.99
N VAL A 30 -0.81 -5.01 3.30
CA VAL A 30 -0.64 -4.67 1.88
C VAL A 30 -0.96 -5.92 1.07
N MET A 31 -2.03 -5.87 0.29
CA MET A 31 -2.45 -6.97 -0.58
C MET A 31 -2.08 -6.68 -2.03
N THR A 32 -1.38 -7.61 -2.67
CA THR A 32 -0.96 -7.47 -4.07
C THR A 32 -0.75 -8.85 -4.71
N ASP A 33 -0.41 -8.90 -5.99
CA ASP A 33 0.03 -10.13 -6.66
C ASP A 33 1.56 -10.22 -6.72
N ARG A 34 2.05 -11.44 -6.97
CA ARG A 34 3.50 -11.75 -6.97
C ARG A 34 4.30 -11.00 -8.03
N ASN A 35 3.66 -10.59 -9.12
CA ASN A 35 4.31 -9.82 -10.17
C ASN A 35 4.43 -8.36 -9.73
N LEU A 36 3.31 -7.75 -9.32
CA LEU A 36 3.25 -6.37 -8.86
C LEU A 36 4.13 -6.12 -7.63
N ALA A 37 4.25 -7.09 -6.71
CA ALA A 37 5.13 -7.00 -5.54
C ALA A 37 6.58 -6.64 -5.88
N ARG A 38 7.03 -6.95 -7.11
CA ARG A 38 8.40 -6.71 -7.59
C ARG A 38 8.52 -5.42 -8.39
N LEU A 39 7.40 -4.80 -8.77
CA LEU A 39 7.37 -3.63 -9.63
C LEU A 39 7.46 -2.32 -8.83
N PRO A 40 7.89 -1.22 -9.48
CA PRO A 40 8.04 0.08 -8.83
C PRO A 40 6.81 0.60 -8.07
N PRO A 41 5.56 0.41 -8.53
CA PRO A 41 4.39 0.94 -7.83
C PRO A 41 4.24 0.40 -6.41
N VAL A 42 4.39 -0.91 -6.21
CA VAL A 42 4.29 -1.52 -4.87
C VAL A 42 5.49 -1.12 -4.02
N LYS A 43 6.70 -1.13 -4.59
CA LYS A 43 7.92 -0.70 -3.88
C LYS A 43 7.78 0.72 -3.32
N ALA A 44 7.24 1.66 -4.10
CA ALA A 44 7.02 3.03 -3.65
C ALA A 44 6.09 3.11 -2.42
N VAL A 45 5.06 2.27 -2.36
CA VAL A 45 4.15 2.18 -1.20
C VAL A 45 4.86 1.59 0.01
N LEU A 46 5.61 0.49 -0.16
CA LEU A 46 6.33 -0.16 0.93
C LEU A 46 7.42 0.75 1.51
N GLU A 47 8.14 1.49 0.66
CA GLU A 47 9.11 2.52 1.06
C GLU A 47 8.43 3.65 1.84
N SER A 48 7.25 4.10 1.39
CA SER A 48 6.47 5.14 2.06
C SER A 48 6.00 4.71 3.45
N LEU A 49 5.51 3.48 3.59
CA LEU A 49 5.11 2.91 4.88
C LEU A 49 6.31 2.77 5.82
N ALA A 50 7.44 2.29 5.30
CA ALA A 50 8.68 2.13 6.06
C ALA A 50 9.22 3.48 6.55
N SER A 51 9.25 4.51 5.69
CA SER A 51 9.73 5.85 6.05
C SER A 51 8.83 6.55 7.06
N ALA A 52 7.52 6.27 7.03
CA ALA A 52 6.56 6.75 8.03
C ALA A 52 6.59 5.95 9.35
N GLY A 53 7.42 4.91 9.47
CA GLY A 53 7.51 4.06 10.67
C GLY A 53 6.25 3.20 10.91
N VAL A 54 5.47 2.95 9.87
CA VAL A 54 4.22 2.17 9.95
C VAL A 54 4.55 0.68 9.84
N GLN A 55 4.05 -0.13 10.79
CA GLN A 55 4.18 -1.57 10.72
C GLN A 55 3.22 -2.15 9.67
N TYR A 56 3.77 -2.95 8.75
CA TYR A 56 2.99 -3.59 7.68
C TYR A 56 3.40 -5.04 7.44
N GLN A 57 2.47 -5.81 6.88
CA GLN A 57 2.70 -7.15 6.33
C GLN A 57 2.21 -7.20 4.88
N VAL A 58 2.92 -7.94 4.04
CA VAL A 58 2.57 -8.08 2.61
C VAL A 58 1.97 -9.45 2.36
N TYR A 59 0.79 -9.47 1.75
CA TYR A 59 0.18 -10.66 1.18
C TYR A 59 0.22 -10.54 -0.35
N ASP A 60 1.10 -11.30 -0.99
CA ASP A 60 1.40 -11.21 -2.42
C ASP A 60 0.73 -12.30 -3.27
N ASN A 61 -0.12 -13.13 -2.68
CA ASN A 61 -0.72 -14.28 -3.35
C ASN A 61 -2.13 -14.01 -3.89
N VAL A 62 -2.42 -12.76 -4.24
CA VAL A 62 -3.64 -12.36 -4.94
C VAL A 62 -3.56 -12.81 -6.40
N ARG A 63 -4.70 -13.19 -6.98
CA ARG A 63 -4.87 -13.55 -8.39
C ARG A 63 -5.96 -12.64 -9.00
N VAL A 64 -5.97 -12.55 -10.33
CA VAL A 64 -7.14 -12.05 -11.07
C VAL A 64 -8.32 -12.97 -10.76
N GLU A 65 -9.49 -12.39 -10.45
CA GLU A 65 -10.69 -13.12 -9.99
C GLU A 65 -10.40 -14.02 -8.77
N PRO A 66 -10.16 -13.44 -7.58
CA PRO A 66 -9.77 -14.18 -6.38
C PRO A 66 -10.89 -15.13 -5.91
N THR A 67 -10.49 -16.29 -5.38
CA THR A 67 -11.40 -17.29 -4.81
C THR A 67 -11.48 -17.18 -3.29
N ASP A 68 -12.64 -17.51 -2.72
CA ASP A 68 -12.89 -17.51 -1.27
C ASP A 68 -12.26 -18.72 -0.57
N THR A 69 -12.27 -19.87 -1.26
CA THR A 69 -11.57 -21.09 -0.84
C THR A 69 -10.42 -21.38 -1.80
N ARG A 70 -9.29 -21.82 -1.25
CA ARG A 70 -8.20 -22.38 -2.04
C ARG A 70 -8.52 -23.82 -2.40
#